data_AF-A0A954LVD4-F1
#
_entry.id   AF-A0A954LVD4-F1
#
_cell.length_a   1.000
_cell.length_b   1.000
_cell.length_c   1.000
_cell.angle_alpha   90.00
_cell.angle_beta   90.00
_cell.angle_gamma   90.00
#
_symmetry.space_group_name_H-M   'P 1'
#
loop_
_entity.id
_entity.type
_entity.pdbx_description
1 polymer ?
#
loop_
_entity_poly.entity_id
_entity_poly.type
_entity_poly.pdbx_seq_one_letter_code
_entity_poly.pdbx_strand_id
1 'polypeptide(L)' 'MRENISIELTPEQRQYLLDGLRFVRSSVALEIVDWSPEVEKDRDEKYAALNELEDLLNGVSSAETHARV' A
#
# COMPACT_ATOMS: atom_id res chain seq x y z
N MET A 1 12.47 -12.42 12.62
CA MET A 1 13.03 -11.11 12.23
C MET A 1 12.23 -10.63 11.03
N ARG A 2 11.63 -9.44 11.07
CA ARG A 2 11.09 -8.80 9.86
C ARG A 2 12.24 -8.01 9.25
N GLU A 3 12.66 -8.37 8.05
CA GLU A 3 13.67 -7.62 7.32
C GLU A 3 12.96 -6.44 6.64
N ASN A 4 13.34 -5.21 7.01
CA ASN A 4 12.81 -4.01 6.37
C ASN A 4 13.62 -3.75 5.10
N ILE A 5 12.96 -3.77 3.94
CA ILE A 5 13.56 -3.42 2.66
C ILE A 5 13.46 -1.90 2.50
N SER A 6 14.60 -1.21 2.46
CA SER A 6 14.66 0.21 2.09
C SER A 6 14.91 0.32 0.60
N ILE A 7 13.98 0.92 -0.14
CA ILE A 7 14.06 1.09 -1.60
C ILE A 7 13.93 2.59 -1.89
N GLU A 8 14.87 3.12 -2.67
CA GLU A 8 14.73 4.45 -3.28
C GLU A 8 13.93 4.31 -4.58
N LEU A 9 12.89 5.11 -4.72
CA LEU A 9 11.96 5.05 -5.85
C LEU A 9 11.99 6.37 -6.59
N THR A 10 12.07 6.33 -7.92
CA THR A 10 11.79 7.52 -8.72
C THR A 10 10.30 7.91 -8.57
N PRO A 11 9.94 9.18 -8.84
CA PRO A 11 8.53 9.60 -8.82
C PRO A 11 7.64 8.74 -9.72
N GLU A 12 8.16 8.29 -10.86
CA GLU A 12 7.45 7.42 -11.80
C GLU A 12 7.24 6.01 -11.24
N GLN A 13 8.27 5.40 -10.65
CA GLN A 13 8.17 4.09 -9.99
C GLN A 13 7.19 4.12 -8.82
N ARG A 14 7.22 5.20 -8.03
CA ARG A 14 6.26 5.44 -6.95
C ARG A 14 4.83 5.49 -7.47
N GLN A 15 4.61 6.18 -8.59
CA GLN A 15 3.29 6.27 -9.21
C GLN A 15 2.81 4.89 -9.70
N TYR A 16 3.66 4.09 -10.33
CA TYR A 16 3.31 2.71 -10.73
C TYR A 16 2.92 1.84 -9.54
N LEU A 17 3.62 1.97 -8.41
CA LEU A 17 3.28 1.23 -7.19
C LEU A 17 1.94 1.70 -6.61
N LEU A 18 1.68 3.01 -6.56
CA LEU A 18 0.39 3.55 -6.10
C LEU A 18 -0.78 3.08 -6.97
N ASP A 19 -0.61 3.06 -8.29
CA ASP A 19 -1.64 2.55 -9.21
C ASP A 19 -1.84 1.04 -9.05
N GLY A 20 -0.77 0.28 -8.84
CA GLY A 20 -0.84 -1.13 -8.45
C GLY A 20 -1.60 -1.36 -7.15
N LEU A 21 -1.35 -0.55 -6.12
CA LEU A 21 -2.08 -0.64 -4.84
C LEU A 21 -3.57 -0.39 -5.00
N ARG A 22 -3.96 0.59 -5.83
CA ARG A 22 -5.38 0.85 -6.13
C ARG A 22 -6.04 -0.36 -6.78
N PHE A 23 -5.33 -1.04 -7.68
CA PHE A 23 -5.81 -2.27 -8.30
C PHE A 23 -5.99 -3.39 -7.26
N VAL A 24 -4.99 -3.62 -6.40
CA VAL A 24 -5.05 -4.65 -5.35
C VAL A 24 -6.17 -4.36 -4.35
N ARG A 25 -6.35 -3.11 -3.94
CA ARG A 25 -7.46 -2.70 -3.06
C ARG A 25 -8.82 -3.03 -3.70
N SER A 26 -8.93 -2.81 -5.01
CA SER A 26 -10.13 -3.14 -5.77
C SER A 26 -10.35 -4.66 -5.88
N SER A 27 -9.29 -5.46 -6.03
CA SER A 27 -9.44 -6.92 -6.07
C SER A 27 -9.90 -7.49 -4.73
N VAL A 28 -9.44 -6.95 -3.60
CA VAL A 28 -9.94 -7.34 -2.26
C VAL A 28 -11.42 -7.02 -2.11
N ALA A 29 -11.86 -5.85 -2.61
CA ALA A 29 -13.26 -5.45 -2.57
C ALA A 29 -14.17 -6.32 -3.45
N LEU A 30 -13.64 -6.80 -4.58
CA LEU A 30 -14.37 -7.60 -5.57
C LEU A 30 -14.29 -9.11 -5.32
N GLU A 31 -13.58 -9.55 -4.28
CA GLU A 31 -13.42 -10.96 -3.95
C GLU A 31 -14.79 -11.58 -3.64
N ILE A 32 -15.23 -12.54 -4.46
CA ILE A 32 -16.50 -13.26 -4.24
C ILE A 32 -16.22 -14.39 -3.27
N VAL A 33 -16.57 -14.17 -2.00
CA VAL A 33 -16.47 -15.15 -0.93
C VAL A 33 -17.75 -15.10 -0.10
N ASP A 34 -18.13 -16.23 0.49
CA ASP A 34 -19.23 -16.24 1.45
C ASP A 34 -18.85 -15.40 2.67
N TRP A 35 -19.75 -14.51 3.08
CA TRP A 35 -19.50 -13.66 4.23
C TRP A 35 -19.41 -14.50 5.51
N SER A 36 -18.39 -14.21 6.31
CA SER A 36 -18.27 -14.64 7.69
C SER A 36 -17.54 -13.54 8.50
N PRO A 37 -17.65 -13.53 9.84
CA PRO A 37 -16.89 -12.60 10.68
C PRO A 37 -15.37 -12.72 10.47
N GLU A 38 -14.87 -13.92 10.20
CA GLU A 38 -13.46 -14.18 9.92
C GLU A 38 -13.03 -13.56 8.58
N VAL A 39 -13.88 -13.64 7.56
CA VAL A 39 -13.65 -13.01 6.25
C VAL A 39 -13.64 -11.49 6.36
N GLU A 40 -14.56 -10.91 7.13
CA GLU A 40 -14.61 -9.47 7.35
C GLU A 40 -13.35 -8.97 8.08
N LYS A 41 -12.94 -9.69 9.12
CA LYS A 41 -11.70 -9.41 9.83
C LYS A 41 -10.46 -9.51 8.92
N ASP A 42 -10.37 -10.55 8.09
CA ASP A 42 -9.26 -10.70 7.13
C ASP A 42 -9.24 -9.55 6.10
N ARG A 43 -10.41 -9.08 5.65
CA ARG A 43 -10.51 -7.90 4.78
C ARG A 43 -10.02 -6.63 5.48
N ASP A 44 -10.40 -6.42 6.73
CA ASP A 44 -9.94 -5.27 7.51
C ASP A 44 -8.42 -5.29 7.70
N GLU A 45 -7.85 -6.45 8.01
CA GLU A 45 -6.40 -6.65 8.12
C GLU A 45 -5.69 -6.36 6.78
N LYS A 46 -6.24 -6.84 5.65
CA LYS A 46 -5.74 -6.54 4.31
C LYS A 46 -5.79 -5.04 4.01
N TYR A 47 -6.90 -4.36 4.33
CA TYR A 47 -7.02 -2.92 4.10
C TYR A 47 -6.06 -2.10 4.97
N ALA A 48 -5.87 -2.49 6.24
CA ALA A 48 -4.89 -1.85 7.10
C ALA A 48 -3.48 -1.95 6.52
N ALA A 49 -3.06 -3.14 6.09
CA ALA A 49 -1.75 -3.34 5.47
C ALA A 49 -1.57 -2.54 4.16
N LEU A 50 -2.61 -2.44 3.34
CA LEU A 50 -2.58 -1.63 2.11
C LEU A 50 -2.49 -0.13 2.40
N ASN A 51 -3.18 0.36 3.43
CA ASN A 51 -3.12 1.76 3.86
C ASN A 51 -1.72 2.10 4.41
N GLU A 52 -1.12 1.23 5.23
CA GLU A 52 0.25 1.41 5.72
C GLU A 52 1.25 1.54 4.55
N LEU A 53 1.07 0.73 3.50
CA LEU A 53 1.93 0.77 2.33
C LEU A 53 1.70 2.02 1.46
N GLU A 54 0.44 2.47 1.32
CA GLU A 54 0.11 3.74 0.66
C GLU A 54 0.73 4.93 1.41
N ASP A 55 0.67 4.94 2.73
CA ASP A 55 1.28 5.97 3.59
C ASP A 55 2.80 5.97 3.47
N LEU A 56 3.44 4.81 3.40
CA LEU A 56 4.89 4.71 3.16
C LEU A 56 5.28 5.32 1.81
N LEU A 57 4.57 4.96 0.74
CA LEU A 57 4.85 5.49 -0.60
C LEU A 57 4.58 6.99 -0.71
N ASN A 58 3.55 7.51 -0.03
CA ASN A 58 3.27 8.95 -0.01
C ASN A 58 4.23 9.72 0.91
N GLY A 59 4.66 9.11 2.02
CA GLY A 59 5.62 9.67 2.98
C GLY A 59 7.03 9.83 2.42
N VAL A 60 7.47 8.96 1.51
CA VAL A 60 8.72 9.11 0.74
C VAL A 60 8.74 10.43 -0.04
N SER A 61 7.59 10.94 -0.48
CA SER A 61 7.49 12.22 -1.20
C SER A 61 7.92 13.44 -0.37
N SER A 62 7.92 13.35 0.97
CA SER A 62 8.36 14.46 1.84
C SER A 62 9.89 14.50 2.04
N ALA A 63 10.58 13.37 1.91
CA ALA A 63 12.04 13.32 2.08
C ALA A 63 12.79 13.90 0.87
N GLU A 64 12.28 13.70 -0.35
CA GLU A 64 12.93 14.20 -1.57
C GLU A 64 12.76 15.71 -1.80
N THR A 65 11.79 16.35 -1.16
CA THR A 65 11.58 17.81 -1.27
C THR A 65 12.61 18.61 -0.46
N HIS A 66 13.22 18.01 0.58
CA HIS A 66 14.21 18.68 1.42
C HIS A 66 15.66 18.60 0.92
N ALA A 67 15.95 17.81 -0.13
CA ALA A 67 17.29 17.68 -0.70
C ALA A 67 17.56 18.64 -1.88
N ARG A 68 16.61 19.52 -2.25
CA ARG A 68 16.72 20.48 -3.36
C ARG A 68 16.45 21.94 -2.96
N VAL A 69 16.72 22.32 -1.71
CA VAL A 69 16.70 23.72 -1.25
C VAL A 69 18.03 24.09 -0.61
#